data_AF-A0AA43JH13-F1
#
_entry.id   AF-A0AA43JH13-F1
#
_cell.length_a   1.000
_cell.length_b   1.000
_cell.length_c   1.000
_cell.angle_alpha   90.00
_cell.angle_beta   90.00
_cell.angle_gamma   90.00
#
_symmetry.space_group_name_H-M   'P 1'
#
loop_
_entity.id
_entity.type
_entity.pdbx_description
1 polymer ?
#
loop_
_entity_poly.entity_id
_entity_poly.type
_entity_poly.pdbx_seq_one_letter_code
_entity_poly.pdbx_strand_id
1 'polypeptide(L)'
;PELSIENGSGLSRTDRASAATLAALLQAAWRSPVMPEFIASLPLAAVDGTMKKRLLGEPVAGQAHLKTGLLSDARAMAGYLLDAKGRRQIVVMLMNHPNAPDAEGANDALLRWLYSK
;
A
#
# COMPACT_ATOMS: atom_id res chain seq x y z
N PRO A 1 12.45 -11.33 5.57
CA PRO A 1 12.00 -12.40 6.49
C PRO A 1 11.22 -13.45 5.70
N GLU A 2 11.19 -14.68 6.20
CA GLU A 2 10.27 -15.71 5.72
C GLU A 2 8.81 -15.31 6.04
N LEU A 3 7.86 -15.79 5.25
CA LEU A 3 6.44 -15.51 5.44
C LEU A 3 5.91 -16.31 6.64
N SER A 4 5.36 -15.63 7.63
CA SER A 4 4.65 -16.23 8.77
C SER A 4 3.30 -15.56 8.91
N ILE A 5 2.23 -16.36 8.96
CA ILE A 5 0.86 -15.89 9.06
C ILE A 5 0.16 -16.65 10.19
N GLU A 6 -0.12 -15.96 11.28
CA GLU A 6 -0.95 -16.45 12.37
C GLU A 6 -2.43 -16.15 12.11
N ASN A 7 -2.74 -15.00 11.51
CA ASN A 7 -4.11 -14.64 11.12
C ASN A 7 -4.18 -13.76 9.86
N GLY A 8 -5.40 -13.58 9.34
CA GLY A 8 -5.65 -12.83 8.10
C GLY A 8 -5.80 -11.31 8.27
N SER A 9 -5.85 -10.78 9.49
CA SER A 9 -6.10 -9.34 9.71
C SER A 9 -4.80 -8.53 9.81
N GLY A 10 -3.67 -9.18 10.10
CA GLY A 10 -2.39 -8.52 10.34
C GLY A 10 -2.29 -7.87 11.73
N LEU A 11 -3.15 -8.27 12.67
CA LEU A 11 -3.08 -7.82 14.07
C LEU A 11 -2.11 -8.66 14.91
N SER A 12 -1.63 -9.80 14.39
CA SER A 12 -0.64 -10.58 15.13
C SER A 12 0.72 -9.88 15.09
N ARG A 13 1.37 -9.80 16.26
CA ARG A 13 2.75 -9.35 16.40
C ARG A 13 3.77 -10.39 15.93
N THR A 14 3.33 -11.61 15.62
CA THR A 14 4.18 -12.69 15.10
C THR A 14 4.14 -12.79 13.58
N ASP A 15 3.16 -12.15 12.92
CA ASP A 15 3.08 -12.11 11.46
C ASP A 15 4.35 -11.48 10.86
N ARG A 16 4.90 -12.12 9.83
CA ARG A 16 6.07 -11.64 9.11
C ARG A 16 5.82 -11.74 7.63
N ALA A 17 6.01 -10.63 6.92
CA ALA A 17 6.07 -10.60 5.47
C ALA A 17 7.19 -9.65 5.04
N SER A 18 7.86 -9.97 3.94
CA SER A 18 8.81 -9.04 3.32
C SER A 18 8.10 -8.17 2.29
N ALA A 19 8.65 -6.98 2.00
CA ALA A 19 8.12 -6.13 0.93
C ALA A 19 8.15 -6.85 -0.43
N ALA A 20 9.19 -7.65 -0.69
CA ALA A 20 9.30 -8.46 -1.90
C ALA A 20 8.22 -9.54 -1.99
N THR A 21 7.88 -10.20 -0.88
CA THR A 21 6.80 -11.20 -0.81
C THR A 21 5.45 -10.57 -1.13
N LEU A 22 5.14 -9.40 -0.56
CA LEU A 22 3.90 -8.69 -0.85
C LEU A 22 3.87 -8.16 -2.29
N ALA A 23 4.99 -7.70 -2.82
CA ALA A 23 5.09 -7.26 -4.21
C ALA A 23 4.86 -8.43 -5.18
N ALA A 24 5.39 -9.62 -4.87
CA ALA A 24 5.12 -10.83 -5.64
C ALA A 24 3.64 -11.24 -5.58
N LEU A 25 3.00 -11.13 -4.41
CA LEU A 25 1.56 -11.34 -4.26
C LEU A 25 0.74 -10.37 -5.13
N LEU A 26 1.06 -9.08 -5.08
CA LEU A 26 0.40 -8.06 -5.92
C LEU A 26 0.64 -8.34 -7.40
N GLN A 27 1.85 -8.76 -7.79
CA GLN A 27 2.12 -9.13 -9.18
C GLN A 27 1.28 -10.35 -9.62
N ALA A 28 1.12 -11.35 -8.75
CA ALA A 28 0.26 -12.50 -9.02
C ALA A 28 -1.22 -12.09 -9.13
N ALA A 29 -1.71 -11.24 -8.21
CA ALA A 29 -3.07 -10.72 -8.22
C ALA A 29 -3.36 -9.92 -9.50
N TRP A 30 -2.41 -9.09 -9.96
CA TRP A 30 -2.53 -8.34 -11.21
C TRP A 30 -2.70 -9.24 -12.45
N ARG A 31 -2.06 -10.42 -12.46
CA ARG A 31 -2.15 -11.39 -13.56
C ARG A 31 -3.37 -12.31 -13.45
N SER A 32 -4.13 -12.21 -12.38
CA SER A 32 -5.27 -13.09 -12.09
C SER A 32 -6.54 -12.61 -12.82
N PRO A 33 -7.45 -13.52 -13.20
CA PRO A 33 -8.76 -13.13 -13.74
C PRO A 33 -9.60 -12.25 -12.79
N VAL A 34 -9.40 -12.37 -11.47
CA VAL A 34 -10.09 -11.56 -10.45
C VAL A 34 -9.37 -10.24 -10.13
N MET A 35 -8.40 -9.84 -10.97
CA MET A 35 -7.67 -8.58 -10.82
C MET A 35 -8.60 -7.36 -10.69
N PRO A 36 -9.66 -7.19 -11.52
CA PRO A 36 -10.50 -6.00 -11.44
C PRO A 36 -11.16 -5.84 -10.08
N GLU A 37 -11.72 -6.92 -9.54
CA GLU A 37 -12.37 -6.95 -8.23
C GLU A 37 -11.36 -6.75 -7.10
N PHE A 38 -10.19 -7.38 -7.21
CA PHE A 38 -9.12 -7.21 -6.22
C PHE A 38 -8.68 -5.75 -6.13
N ILE A 39 -8.42 -5.08 -7.26
CA ILE A 39 -8.01 -3.66 -7.25
C ILE A 39 -9.14 -2.76 -6.75
N ALA A 40 -10.38 -3.00 -7.20
CA ALA A 40 -11.53 -2.22 -6.76
C ALA A 40 -11.80 -2.34 -5.25
N SER A 41 -11.36 -3.43 -4.62
CA SER A 41 -11.47 -3.60 -3.16
C SER A 41 -10.46 -2.76 -2.35
N LEU A 42 -9.41 -2.25 -3.00
CA LEU A 42 -8.37 -1.46 -2.34
C LEU A 42 -8.78 0.02 -2.29
N PRO A 43 -8.62 0.71 -1.14
CA PRO A 43 -8.93 2.12 -1.04
C PRO A 43 -8.21 2.99 -2.07
N LEU A 44 -8.94 3.91 -2.70
CA LEU A 44 -8.45 4.85 -3.70
C LEU A 44 -8.02 6.17 -3.03
N ALA A 45 -6.80 6.61 -3.35
CA ALA A 45 -6.21 7.85 -2.85
C ALA A 45 -7.14 9.04 -3.03
N ALA A 46 -7.38 9.81 -1.96
CA ALA A 46 -8.25 10.99 -1.91
C ALA A 46 -9.75 10.73 -2.18
N VAL A 47 -10.19 9.46 -2.25
CA VAL A 47 -11.58 9.12 -2.59
C VAL A 47 -12.27 8.36 -1.46
N ASP A 48 -11.71 7.24 -1.00
CA ASP A 48 -12.42 6.36 -0.06
C ASP A 48 -11.52 5.66 0.97
N GLY A 49 -12.18 4.90 1.84
CA GLY A 49 -11.56 4.10 2.90
C GLY A 49 -10.55 4.88 3.74
N THR A 50 -9.44 4.21 4.03
CA THR A 50 -8.33 4.75 4.83
C THR A 50 -7.49 5.80 4.09
N MET A 51 -7.75 6.04 2.79
CA MET A 51 -7.03 7.02 1.98
C MET A 51 -7.84 8.28 1.66
N LYS A 52 -9.13 8.32 2.04
CA LYS A 52 -10.08 9.39 1.71
C LYS A 52 -9.59 10.81 2.00
N LYS A 53 -8.87 11.00 3.11
CA LYS A 53 -8.37 12.32 3.56
C LYS A 53 -6.91 12.59 3.16
N ARG A 54 -6.26 11.67 2.46
CA ARG A 54 -4.82 11.74 2.12
C ARG A 54 -4.67 12.19 0.66
N LEU A 55 -3.66 13.01 0.41
CA LEU A 55 -3.25 13.47 -0.93
C LEU A 55 -4.37 14.24 -1.69
N LEU A 56 -5.26 14.91 -0.97
CA LEU A 56 -6.36 15.70 -1.54
C LEU A 56 -5.81 16.87 -2.37
N GLY A 57 -6.34 17.04 -3.58
CA GLY A 57 -5.93 18.12 -4.49
C GLY A 57 -4.55 17.94 -5.13
N GLU A 58 -3.89 16.79 -4.90
CA GLU A 58 -2.60 16.48 -5.50
C GLU A 58 -2.74 15.68 -6.80
N PRO A 59 -1.75 15.71 -7.70
CA PRO A 59 -1.79 14.93 -8.95
C PRO A 59 -1.96 13.41 -8.77
N VAL A 60 -1.55 12.86 -7.63
CA VAL A 60 -1.69 11.43 -7.31
C VAL A 60 -3.10 11.06 -6.80
N ALA A 61 -3.96 12.04 -6.53
CA ALA A 61 -5.36 11.82 -6.15
C ALA A 61 -6.09 10.98 -7.23
N GLY A 62 -6.77 9.92 -6.83
CA GLY A 62 -7.42 8.99 -7.75
C GLY A 62 -6.47 8.10 -8.56
N GLN A 63 -5.16 8.15 -8.33
CA GLN A 63 -4.16 7.39 -9.11
C GLN A 63 -3.58 6.19 -8.37
N ALA A 64 -3.86 6.04 -7.07
CA ALA A 64 -3.31 4.96 -6.25
C ALA A 64 -4.39 4.17 -5.49
N HIS A 65 -4.38 2.86 -5.66
CA HIS A 65 -5.23 1.89 -4.95
C HIS A 65 -4.36 1.16 -3.91
N LEU A 66 -4.59 1.41 -2.62
CA LEU A 66 -3.67 1.02 -1.56
C LEU A 66 -4.39 0.45 -0.34
N LYS A 67 -3.99 -0.75 0.08
CA LYS A 67 -4.26 -1.21 1.43
C LYS A 67 -3.28 -0.54 2.39
N THR A 68 -3.81 -0.04 3.50
CA THR A 68 -3.01 0.50 4.62
C THR A 68 -3.00 -0.46 5.80
N GLY A 69 -1.96 -0.34 6.65
CA GLY A 69 -1.87 -1.01 7.94
C GLY A 69 -1.23 -0.07 8.98
N LEU A 70 -1.76 -0.10 10.20
CA LEU A 70 -1.28 0.72 11.32
C LEU A 70 -1.41 -0.08 12.62
N LEU A 71 -0.29 -0.23 13.33
CA LEU A 71 -0.20 -0.76 14.70
C LEU A 71 0.61 0.24 15.55
N SER A 72 0.76 -0.03 16.84
CA SER A 72 1.51 0.82 17.79
C SER A 72 2.95 1.11 17.36
N ASP A 73 3.58 0.15 16.67
CA ASP A 73 5.00 0.11 16.33
C ASP A 73 5.21 -0.29 14.87
N ALA A 74 4.15 -0.22 14.06
CA ALA A 74 4.23 -0.52 12.64
C ALA A 74 3.30 0.36 11.80
N ARG A 75 3.77 0.73 10.62
CA ARG A 75 2.96 1.38 9.58
C ARG A 75 3.31 0.75 8.24
N ALA A 76 2.29 0.48 7.45
CA ALA A 76 2.44 -0.20 6.17
C ALA A 76 1.49 0.36 5.11
N MET A 77 1.90 0.26 3.86
CA MET A 77 1.01 0.39 2.71
C MET A 77 1.45 -0.56 1.59
N ALA A 78 0.48 -1.10 0.86
CA ALA A 78 0.74 -1.97 -0.27
C ALA A 78 -0.38 -1.83 -1.32
N GLY A 79 -0.03 -1.83 -2.61
CA GLY A 79 -0.99 -1.80 -3.69
C GLY A 79 -0.42 -1.28 -4.99
N TYR A 80 -1.22 -0.53 -5.75
CA TYR A 80 -0.91 -0.11 -7.10
C TYR A 80 -0.99 1.40 -7.28
N LEU A 81 -0.11 1.95 -8.10
CA LEU A 81 -0.12 3.36 -8.49
C LEU A 81 -0.04 3.47 -10.01
N LEU A 82 -0.81 4.36 -10.62
CA LEU A 82 -0.65 4.76 -12.02
C LEU A 82 0.19 6.04 -12.04
N ASP A 83 1.39 5.98 -12.61
CA ASP A 83 2.27 7.15 -12.65
C ASP A 83 1.85 8.16 -13.74
N ALA A 84 2.47 9.34 -13.75
CA ALA A 84 2.18 10.40 -14.71
C ALA A 84 2.46 10.01 -16.18
N LYS A 85 3.19 8.91 -16.41
CA LYS A 85 3.49 8.35 -17.74
C LYS A 85 2.53 7.21 -18.11
N GLY A 86 1.51 6.95 -17.30
CA GLY A 86 0.53 5.89 -17.52
C GLY A 86 1.06 4.49 -17.23
N ARG A 87 2.19 4.34 -16.52
CA ARG A 87 2.72 3.02 -16.16
C ARG A 87 2.19 2.61 -14.79
N ARG A 88 1.78 1.35 -14.69
CA ARG A 88 1.32 0.74 -13.45
C ARG A 88 2.52 0.32 -12.60
N GLN A 89 2.63 0.87 -11.40
CA GLN A 89 3.64 0.55 -10.41
C GLN A 89 3.03 -0.30 -9.29
N ILE A 90 3.79 -1.29 -8.80
CA ILE A 90 3.51 -1.97 -7.54
C ILE A 90 4.27 -1.23 -6.44
N VAL A 91 3.57 -0.88 -5.37
CA VAL A 91 4.13 -0.14 -4.23
C VAL A 91 3.95 -0.98 -2.98
N VAL A 92 5.04 -1.17 -2.24
CA VAL A 92 5.01 -1.77 -0.91
C VAL A 92 5.97 -1.01 0.00
N MET A 93 5.47 -0.58 1.15
CA MET A 93 6.28 0.06 2.19
C MET A 93 5.89 -0.54 3.53
N LEU A 94 6.89 -1.05 4.25
CA LEU A 94 6.75 -1.65 5.58
C LEU A 94 7.71 -0.95 6.53
N MET A 95 7.19 -0.37 7.59
CA MET A 95 7.99 0.30 8.63
C MET A 95 7.65 -0.34 9.97
N ASN A 96 8.67 -0.86 10.65
CA ASN A 96 8.56 -1.40 12.00
C ASN A 96 9.49 -0.57 12.89
N HIS A 97 8.90 0.24 13.76
CA HIS A 97 9.59 1.13 14.69
C HIS A 97 8.58 1.68 15.71
N PRO A 98 8.96 1.96 16.96
CA PRO A 98 8.05 2.61 17.93
C PRO A 98 7.41 3.91 17.42
N ASN A 99 8.11 4.65 16.54
CA ASN A 99 7.62 5.89 15.92
C ASN A 99 7.02 5.67 14.51
N ALA A 100 6.80 4.42 14.07
CA ALA A 100 6.20 4.14 12.77
C ALA A 100 4.80 4.80 12.57
N PRO A 101 3.94 4.97 13.60
CA PRO A 101 2.67 5.67 13.43
C PRO A 101 2.81 7.09 12.85
N ASP A 102 3.90 7.78 13.14
CA ASP A 102 4.18 9.16 12.69
C ASP A 102 4.69 9.24 11.25
N ALA A 103 5.00 8.10 10.63
CA ALA A 103 5.61 8.04 9.31
C ALA A 103 4.60 8.16 8.14
N GLU A 104 3.41 8.74 8.38
CA GLU A 104 2.43 9.00 7.32
C GLU A 104 2.99 9.86 6.20
N GLY A 105 3.73 10.92 6.57
CA GLY A 105 4.36 11.81 5.60
C GLY A 105 5.38 11.12 4.71
N ALA A 106 6.09 10.10 5.21
CA ALA A 106 7.03 9.31 4.41
C ALA A 106 6.31 8.42 3.39
N ASN A 107 5.16 7.82 3.77
CA ASN A 107 4.31 7.11 2.82
C ASN A 107 3.82 8.05 1.71
N ASP A 108 3.30 9.22 2.07
CA ASP A 108 2.80 10.20 1.10
C ASP A 108 3.93 10.71 0.17
N ALA A 109 5.11 10.98 0.73
CA ALA A 109 6.28 11.39 -0.04
C ALA A 109 6.70 10.33 -1.07
N LEU A 110 6.68 9.05 -0.71
CA LEU A 110 6.98 7.95 -1.65
C LEU A 110 5.97 7.92 -2.80
N LEU A 111 4.68 8.08 -2.52
CA LEU A 111 3.63 8.08 -3.55
C LEU A 111 3.77 9.26 -4.51
N ARG A 112 4.05 10.46 -4.00
CA ARG A 112 4.34 11.64 -4.83
C ARG A 112 5.55 11.41 -5.73
N TRP A 113 6.64 10.87 -5.17
CA TRP A 113 7.85 10.59 -5.93
C TRP A 113 7.64 9.54 -7.01
N LEU A 114 6.92 8.44 -6.71
CA LEU A 114 6.60 7.41 -7.69
C LEU A 114 5.71 7.94 -8.81
N TYR A 115 4.76 8.81 -8.49
CA TYR A 115 3.88 9.40 -9.48
C TYR A 115 4.64 10.29 -10.48
N SER A 116 5.60 11.09 -10.01
CA SER A 116 6.34 12.04 -10.85
C SER A 116 7.51 11.44 -11.63
N LYS A 117 7.89 10.19 -11.35
CA LYS A 117 9.05 9.51 -11.96
C LYS A 117 8.83 9.10 -13.42
#